data_AF-A0A2G5L054-F1
#
_entry.id   AF-A0A2G5L054-F1
#
_cell.length_a   1.000
_cell.length_b   1.000
_cell.length_c   1.000
_cell.angle_alpha   90.00
_cell.angle_beta   90.00
_cell.angle_gamma   90.00
#
_symmetry.space_group_name_H-M   'P 1'
#
loop_
_entity.id
_entity.type
_entity.pdbx_description
1 polymer ?
#
loop_
_entity_poly.entity_id
_entity_poly.type
_entity_poly.pdbx_seq_one_letter_code
_entity_poly.pdbx_strand_id
1 'polypeptide(L)'
;MNKRQFFKQHLFAGVILSLICVSLWACDEEDDSVVYDTGIDVVFYNMDSLSKVIVVTDSLSDSLKVLDDTVTYFADSASAVEDSLVVVRLLIQQGDTTLDSLLIELVDELVSINQDYRYFFGIDSVLYIDYQEWLAVETKIENGNVQVLSITNNLNNQVVYYDDSATVWRIPLDMNSDLSDLTIEIGDKYYDLKIGYQRSIVTNEYGDVLVSSYGFDEQNIESTSFDSLQLNCKTSDCVDIESSIYIYF
;
A
#
# COMPACT_ATOMS: atom_id res chain seq x y z
N MET A 1 5.59 -10.27 84.07
CA MET A 1 6.31 -9.65 82.92
C MET A 1 6.27 -8.14 83.08
N ASN A 2 7.42 -7.48 83.07
CA ASN A 2 7.56 -6.10 83.53
C ASN A 2 7.00 -5.12 82.47
N LYS A 3 5.93 -4.36 82.79
CA LYS A 3 5.22 -3.47 81.83
C LYS A 3 6.15 -2.50 81.08
N ARG A 4 7.27 -2.10 81.69
CA ARG A 4 8.30 -1.25 81.07
C ARG A 4 9.13 -1.93 79.98
N GLN A 5 9.37 -3.24 80.06
CA GLN A 5 10.11 -3.98 79.01
C GLN A 5 9.22 -4.23 77.79
N PHE A 6 7.94 -4.54 78.01
CA PHE A 6 6.94 -4.70 76.96
C PHE A 6 6.79 -3.40 76.14
N PHE A 7 6.64 -2.26 76.83
CA PHE A 7 6.51 -0.96 76.15
C PHE A 7 7.76 -0.57 75.33
N LYS A 8 8.97 -0.87 75.83
CA LYS A 8 10.21 -0.61 75.09
C LYS A 8 10.36 -1.48 73.84
N GLN A 9 9.99 -2.76 73.91
CA GLN A 9 10.05 -3.66 72.75
C GLN A 9 9.04 -3.27 71.67
N HIS A 10 7.82 -2.87 72.05
CA HIS A 10 6.81 -2.44 71.07
C HIS A 10 7.08 -1.06 70.47
N LEU A 11 7.65 -0.12 71.24
CA LEU A 11 8.07 1.18 70.71
C LEU A 11 9.20 1.03 69.69
N PHE A 12 10.18 0.16 69.97
CA PHE A 12 11.30 -0.08 69.06
C PHE A 12 10.84 -0.80 67.79
N ALA A 13 9.93 -1.79 67.91
CA ALA A 13 9.33 -2.45 66.75
C ALA A 13 8.50 -1.48 65.90
N GLY A 14 7.75 -0.56 66.53
CA GLY A 14 6.97 0.45 65.81
C GLY A 14 7.82 1.45 65.04
N VAL A 15 8.95 1.88 65.61
CA VAL A 15 9.90 2.79 64.93
C VAL A 15 10.62 2.09 63.78
N ILE A 16 11.01 0.82 63.95
CA ILE A 16 11.60 0.03 62.86
C ILE A 16 10.57 -0.17 61.74
N LEU A 17 9.33 -0.51 62.07
CA LEU A 17 8.27 -0.69 61.08
C LEU A 17 7.97 0.62 60.33
N SER A 18 7.97 1.77 61.01
CA SER A 18 7.77 3.07 60.35
C SER A 18 8.95 3.44 59.44
N LEU A 19 10.20 3.15 59.85
CA LEU A 19 11.37 3.37 59.01
C LEU A 19 11.35 2.48 57.76
N ILE A 20 10.92 1.21 57.90
CA ILE A 20 10.77 0.29 56.77
C ILE A 20 9.65 0.76 55.82
N CYS A 21 8.51 1.20 56.36
CA CYS A 21 7.43 1.76 55.53
C CYS A 21 7.85 3.05 54.79
N VAL A 22 8.61 3.94 55.43
CA VAL A 22 9.11 5.16 54.78
C VAL A 22 10.16 4.83 53.70
N SER A 23 11.02 3.83 53.92
CA SER A 23 11.95 3.37 52.88
C SER A 23 11.26 2.63 51.73
N LEU A 24 10.16 1.92 51.99
CA LEU A 24 9.36 1.27 50.95
C LEU A 24 8.57 2.30 50.12
N TRP A 25 8.10 3.38 50.73
CA TRP A 25 7.44 4.50 50.01
C TRP A 25 8.43 5.37 49.23
N ALA A 26 9.70 5.45 49.64
CA ALA A 26 10.74 6.17 48.91
C ALA A 26 11.34 5.38 47.73
N CYS A 27 10.92 4.13 47.52
CA CYS A 27 11.42 3.25 46.46
C CYS A 27 10.41 3.03 45.32
N ASP A 28 9.29 3.77 45.29
CA ASP A 28 8.19 3.56 44.34
C ASP A 28 7.98 4.75 43.36
N GLU A 29 9.02 5.55 43.14
CA GLU A 29 9.00 6.61 42.11
C GLU A 29 10.31 6.60 41.31
N GLU A 30 10.56 5.51 40.59
CA GLU A 30 11.11 5.65 39.23
C GLU A 30 9.91 5.62 38.30
N ASP A 31 9.33 6.79 38.07
CA ASP A 31 8.34 6.98 37.02
C ASP A 31 9.08 6.72 35.69
N ASP A 32 8.72 5.64 35.00
CA ASP A 32 9.30 5.30 33.71
C ASP A 32 8.99 6.45 32.74
N SER A 33 9.94 7.36 32.53
CA SER A 33 9.79 8.48 31.61
C SER A 33 9.37 7.94 30.25
N VAL A 34 8.17 8.30 29.78
CA VAL A 34 7.67 7.86 28.48
C VAL A 34 8.45 8.62 27.40
N VAL A 35 9.35 7.92 26.72
CA VAL A 35 10.06 8.44 25.54
C VAL A 35 9.20 8.20 24.31
N TYR A 36 8.86 9.26 23.58
CA TYR A 36 8.22 9.14 22.28
C TYR A 36 9.28 8.93 21.19
N ASP A 37 9.21 7.81 20.47
CA ASP A 37 10.11 7.51 19.36
C ASP A 37 9.91 8.48 18.19
N THR A 38 10.97 9.19 17.83
CA THR A 38 10.99 10.07 16.65
C THR A 38 10.87 9.24 15.38
N GLY A 39 10.00 9.66 14.47
CA GLY A 39 9.82 8.98 13.19
C GLY A 39 9.16 9.89 12.16
N ILE A 40 9.48 9.66 10.89
CA ILE A 40 8.95 10.43 9.77
C ILE A 40 8.04 9.56 8.91
N ASP A 41 6.93 10.15 8.45
CA ASP A 41 6.00 9.45 7.56
C ASP A 41 6.54 9.48 6.13
N VAL A 42 6.52 8.33 5.46
CA VAL A 42 7.06 8.14 4.11
C VAL A 42 6.05 7.44 3.22
N VAL A 43 5.93 7.93 1.99
CA VAL A 43 5.05 7.39 0.94
C VAL A 43 5.92 6.97 -0.24
N PHE A 44 5.75 5.74 -0.73
CA PHE A 44 6.56 5.19 -1.81
C PHE A 44 5.75 5.06 -3.10
N TYR A 45 6.30 5.54 -4.22
CA TYR A 45 5.71 5.47 -5.56
C TYR A 45 6.64 4.72 -6.52
N ASN A 46 6.20 3.54 -6.97
CA ASN A 46 6.94 2.70 -7.92
C ASN A 46 6.62 3.14 -9.37
N MET A 47 7.26 4.22 -9.82
CA MET A 47 6.99 4.85 -11.11
C MET A 47 7.42 3.95 -12.28
N ASP A 48 8.49 3.19 -12.08
CA ASP A 48 9.00 2.22 -13.05
C ASP A 48 7.98 1.12 -13.35
N SER A 49 7.32 0.59 -12.31
CA SER A 49 6.27 -0.42 -12.50
C SER A 49 4.98 0.20 -13.00
N LEU A 50 4.62 1.40 -12.53
CA LEU A 50 3.43 2.12 -13.00
C LEU A 50 3.47 2.32 -14.51
N SER A 51 4.59 2.80 -15.05
CA SER A 51 4.72 3.04 -16.49
C SER A 51 4.54 1.76 -17.33
N LYS A 52 5.03 0.61 -16.84
CA LYS A 52 4.86 -0.69 -17.50
C LYS A 52 3.42 -1.19 -17.42
N VAL A 53 2.78 -1.02 -16.27
CA VAL A 53 1.37 -1.39 -16.06
C VAL A 53 0.47 -0.60 -17.00
N ILE A 54 0.64 0.73 -17.08
CA ILE A 54 -0.15 1.59 -17.98
C ILE A 54 -0.06 1.11 -19.43
N VAL A 55 1.13 0.78 -19.92
CA VAL A 55 1.30 0.26 -21.30
C VAL A 55 0.51 -1.03 -21.53
N VAL A 56 0.49 -1.93 -20.54
CA VAL A 56 -0.28 -3.18 -20.61
C VAL A 56 -1.78 -2.89 -20.53
N THR A 57 -2.22 -2.05 -19.60
CA THR A 57 -3.63 -1.64 -19.45
C THR A 57 -4.16 -1.00 -20.73
N ASP A 58 -3.41 -0.07 -21.34
CA ASP A 58 -3.77 0.57 -22.61
C ASP A 58 -3.89 -0.46 -23.74
N SER A 59 -2.91 -1.36 -23.86
CA SER A 59 -2.93 -2.43 -24.87
C SER A 59 -4.11 -3.38 -24.70
N LEU A 60 -4.49 -3.70 -23.46
CA LEU A 60 -5.66 -4.53 -23.16
C LEU A 60 -6.96 -3.80 -23.48
N SER A 61 -7.04 -2.51 -23.16
CA SER A 61 -8.19 -1.64 -23.49
C SER A 61 -8.45 -1.58 -25.00
N ASP A 62 -7.39 -1.37 -25.79
CA ASP A 62 -7.48 -1.39 -27.26
C ASP A 62 -7.91 -2.76 -27.79
N SER A 63 -7.38 -3.84 -27.23
CA SER A 63 -7.72 -5.20 -27.62
C SER A 63 -9.17 -5.55 -27.30
N LEU A 64 -9.67 -5.15 -26.13
CA LEU A 64 -11.08 -5.30 -25.74
C LEU A 64 -12.00 -4.56 -26.69
N LYS A 65 -11.63 -3.33 -27.09
CA LYS A 65 -12.44 -2.57 -28.04
C LYS A 65 -12.55 -3.26 -29.39
N VAL A 66 -11.45 -3.77 -29.94
CA VAL A 66 -11.45 -4.52 -31.21
C VAL A 66 -12.33 -5.77 -31.09
N LEU A 67 -12.31 -6.41 -29.92
CA LEU A 67 -13.06 -7.62 -29.67
C LEU A 67 -14.56 -7.36 -29.53
N ASP A 68 -14.95 -6.29 -28.82
CA ASP A 68 -16.34 -5.81 -28.72
C ASP A 68 -16.90 -5.45 -30.11
N ASP A 69 -16.11 -4.75 -30.94
CA ASP A 69 -16.47 -4.45 -32.32
C ASP A 69 -16.67 -5.74 -33.15
N THR A 70 -15.82 -6.75 -32.93
CA THR A 70 -15.89 -8.05 -33.61
C THR A 70 -17.12 -8.86 -33.18
N VAL A 71 -17.43 -8.89 -31.88
CA VAL A 71 -18.62 -9.54 -31.33
C VAL A 71 -19.88 -8.87 -31.89
N THR A 72 -19.91 -7.53 -31.91
CA THR A 72 -21.00 -6.75 -32.52
C THR A 72 -21.17 -7.08 -33.99
N TYR A 73 -20.07 -7.14 -34.76
CA TYR A 73 -20.10 -7.51 -36.18
C TYR A 73 -20.74 -8.89 -36.43
N PHE A 74 -20.38 -9.89 -35.63
CA PHE A 74 -20.97 -11.22 -35.77
C PHE A 74 -22.44 -11.27 -35.35
N ALA A 75 -22.84 -10.50 -34.32
CA ALA A 75 -24.25 -10.38 -33.93
C ALA A 75 -25.09 -9.76 -35.06
N ASP A 76 -24.61 -8.67 -35.65
CA ASP A 76 -25.27 -8.00 -36.78
C ASP A 76 -25.34 -8.90 -38.01
N SER A 77 -24.24 -9.62 -38.31
CA SER A 77 -24.19 -10.57 -39.43
C SER A 77 -25.17 -11.73 -39.24
N ALA A 78 -25.27 -12.27 -38.02
CA ALA A 78 -26.26 -13.31 -37.69
C ALA A 78 -27.69 -12.79 -37.92
N SER A 79 -28.00 -11.58 -37.46
CA SER A 79 -29.31 -10.96 -37.66
C SER A 79 -29.65 -10.80 -39.15
N ALA A 80 -28.68 -10.37 -39.98
CA ALA A 80 -28.90 -10.20 -41.41
C ALA A 80 -29.14 -11.55 -42.13
N VAL A 81 -28.43 -12.61 -41.72
CA VAL A 81 -28.66 -13.96 -42.26
C VAL A 81 -30.00 -14.52 -41.79
N GLU A 82 -30.41 -14.29 -40.54
CA GLU A 82 -31.72 -14.66 -40.03
C GLU A 82 -32.85 -13.97 -40.81
N ASP A 83 -32.74 -12.67 -41.09
CA ASP A 83 -33.70 -11.94 -41.91
C ASP A 83 -33.78 -12.53 -43.33
N SER A 84 -32.64 -12.87 -43.92
CA SER A 84 -32.56 -13.50 -45.25
C SER A 84 -33.21 -14.88 -45.26
N LEU A 85 -33.00 -15.68 -44.21
CA LEU A 85 -33.63 -16.99 -44.02
C LEU A 85 -35.16 -16.87 -43.94
N VAL A 86 -35.68 -15.85 -43.26
CA VAL A 86 -37.13 -15.60 -43.20
C VAL A 86 -37.69 -15.36 -44.60
N VAL A 87 -37.04 -14.50 -45.39
CA VAL A 87 -37.47 -14.19 -46.76
C VAL A 87 -37.41 -15.44 -47.66
N VAL A 88 -36.30 -16.17 -47.65
CA VAL A 88 -36.14 -17.38 -48.47
C VAL A 88 -37.17 -18.45 -48.11
N ARG A 89 -37.42 -18.67 -46.81
CA ARG A 89 -38.45 -19.63 -46.36
C ARG A 89 -39.85 -19.25 -46.83
N LEU A 90 -40.18 -17.95 -46.83
CA LEU A 90 -41.48 -17.47 -47.33
C LEU A 90 -41.63 -17.72 -48.83
N LEU A 91 -40.59 -17.49 -49.62
CA LEU A 91 -40.61 -17.72 -51.07
C LEU A 91 -40.72 -19.22 -51.42
N ILE A 92 -40.02 -20.09 -50.69
CA ILE A 92 -40.15 -21.55 -50.85
C ILE A 92 -41.57 -22.00 -50.50
N GLN A 93 -42.17 -21.48 -49.41
CA GLN A 93 -43.56 -21.76 -49.05
C GLN A 93 -44.57 -21.29 -50.11
N GLN A 94 -44.22 -20.26 -50.90
CA GLN A 94 -45.02 -19.79 -52.04
C GLN A 94 -44.80 -20.62 -53.33
N GLY A 95 -43.88 -21.60 -53.31
CA GLY A 95 -43.68 -22.58 -54.37
C GLY A 95 -42.37 -22.44 -55.16
N ASP A 96 -41.48 -21.52 -54.79
CA ASP A 96 -40.17 -21.39 -55.47
C ASP A 96 -39.13 -22.33 -54.86
N THR A 97 -39.17 -23.60 -55.28
CA THR A 97 -38.24 -24.64 -54.82
C THR A 97 -36.83 -24.50 -55.38
N THR A 98 -36.57 -23.53 -56.27
CA THR A 98 -35.20 -23.32 -56.81
C THR A 98 -34.26 -22.76 -55.74
N LEU A 99 -34.83 -22.21 -54.65
CA LEU A 99 -34.11 -21.60 -53.53
C LEU A 99 -33.69 -22.59 -52.43
N ASP A 100 -34.02 -23.89 -52.54
CA ASP A 100 -33.68 -24.90 -51.51
C ASP A 100 -32.17 -24.97 -51.24
N SER A 101 -31.33 -24.77 -52.27
CA SER A 101 -29.87 -24.72 -52.12
C SER A 101 -29.39 -23.50 -51.33
N LEU A 102 -29.95 -22.32 -51.61
CA LEU A 102 -29.66 -21.08 -50.89
C LEU A 102 -30.12 -21.17 -49.42
N LEU A 103 -31.25 -21.83 -49.14
CA LEU A 103 -31.71 -22.06 -47.78
C LEU A 103 -30.67 -22.84 -46.97
N ILE A 104 -30.07 -23.89 -47.54
CA ILE A 104 -29.03 -24.69 -46.88
C ILE A 104 -27.78 -23.84 -46.64
N GLU A 105 -27.33 -23.10 -47.66
CA GLU A 105 -26.16 -22.22 -47.56
C GLU A 105 -26.31 -21.18 -46.44
N LEU A 106 -27.45 -20.50 -46.36
CA LEU A 106 -27.73 -19.52 -45.31
C LEU A 106 -27.82 -20.16 -43.91
N VAL A 107 -28.32 -21.39 -43.79
CA VAL A 107 -28.34 -22.11 -42.51
C VAL A 107 -26.92 -22.46 -42.07
N ASP A 108 -26.08 -22.94 -42.99
CA ASP A 108 -24.69 -23.28 -42.70
C ASP A 108 -23.88 -22.02 -42.34
N GLU A 109 -24.10 -20.91 -43.04
CA GLU A 109 -23.50 -19.62 -42.74
C GLU A 109 -23.91 -19.11 -41.35
N LEU A 110 -25.19 -19.18 -40.99
CA LEU A 110 -25.68 -18.81 -39.66
C LEU A 110 -25.03 -19.67 -38.56
N VAL A 111 -24.83 -20.97 -38.81
CA VAL A 111 -24.13 -21.85 -37.86
C VAL A 111 -22.68 -21.41 -37.69
N SER A 112 -21.98 -21.09 -38.77
CA SER A 112 -20.58 -20.61 -38.72
C SER A 112 -20.48 -19.30 -37.94
N ILE A 113 -21.31 -18.30 -38.28
CA ILE A 113 -21.34 -17.00 -37.59
C ILE A 113 -21.59 -17.17 -36.09
N ASN A 114 -22.54 -18.03 -35.71
CA ASN A 114 -22.83 -18.29 -34.30
C ASN A 114 -21.68 -18.99 -33.56
N GLN A 115 -20.89 -19.84 -34.25
CA GLN A 115 -19.69 -20.44 -33.67
C GLN A 115 -18.62 -19.39 -33.41
N ASP A 116 -18.36 -18.53 -34.40
CA ASP A 116 -17.38 -17.44 -34.29
C ASP A 116 -17.81 -16.42 -33.21
N TYR A 117 -19.08 -16.03 -33.19
CA TYR A 117 -19.65 -15.17 -32.14
C TYR A 117 -19.36 -15.74 -30.74
N ARG A 118 -19.66 -17.02 -30.50
CA ARG A 118 -19.43 -17.65 -29.20
C ARG A 118 -17.96 -17.74 -28.83
N TYR A 119 -17.09 -17.97 -29.81
CA TYR A 119 -15.64 -18.00 -29.61
C TYR A 119 -15.13 -16.62 -29.16
N PHE A 120 -15.44 -15.57 -29.92
CA PHE A 120 -14.98 -14.22 -29.61
C PHE A 120 -15.61 -13.65 -28.34
N PHE A 121 -16.90 -13.90 -28.10
CA PHE A 121 -17.56 -13.54 -26.84
C PHE A 121 -16.91 -14.22 -25.62
N GLY A 122 -16.45 -15.46 -25.77
CA GLY A 122 -15.71 -16.15 -24.71
C GLY A 122 -14.37 -15.49 -24.41
N ILE A 123 -13.61 -15.12 -25.45
CA ILE A 123 -12.33 -14.40 -25.29
C ILE A 123 -12.55 -13.03 -24.65
N ASP A 124 -13.61 -12.33 -25.02
CA ASP A 124 -13.94 -10.99 -24.50
C ASP A 124 -14.08 -11.03 -22.98
N SER A 125 -14.83 -12.00 -22.48
CA SER A 125 -15.04 -12.16 -21.04
C SER A 125 -13.76 -12.44 -20.26
N VAL A 126 -12.83 -13.20 -20.84
CA VAL A 126 -11.54 -13.55 -20.22
C VAL A 126 -10.62 -12.34 -20.22
N LEU A 127 -10.50 -11.66 -21.36
CA LEU A 127 -9.67 -10.48 -21.51
C LEU A 127 -10.15 -9.33 -20.61
N TYR A 128 -11.46 -9.22 -20.40
CA TYR A 128 -12.05 -8.23 -19.51
C TYR A 128 -11.66 -8.48 -18.05
N ILE A 129 -11.62 -9.75 -17.61
CA ILE A 129 -11.15 -10.11 -16.27
C ILE A 129 -9.69 -9.70 -16.09
N ASP A 130 -8.82 -10.06 -17.04
CA ASP A 130 -7.40 -9.69 -17.00
C ASP A 130 -7.22 -8.16 -16.95
N TYR A 131 -7.98 -7.42 -17.76
CA TYR A 131 -7.97 -5.95 -17.74
C TYR A 131 -8.36 -5.37 -16.37
N GLN A 132 -9.38 -5.93 -15.71
CA GLN A 132 -9.75 -5.49 -14.35
C GLN A 132 -8.67 -5.79 -13.31
N GLU A 133 -7.96 -6.91 -13.44
CA GLU A 133 -6.84 -7.24 -12.54
C GLU A 133 -5.68 -6.25 -12.72
N TRP A 134 -5.31 -5.91 -13.96
CA TRP A 134 -4.26 -4.92 -14.23
C TRP A 134 -4.64 -3.52 -13.76
N LEU A 135 -5.88 -3.09 -13.95
CA LEU A 135 -6.38 -1.82 -13.38
C LEU A 135 -6.28 -1.77 -11.86
N ALA A 136 -6.56 -2.89 -11.19
CA ALA A 136 -6.42 -2.97 -9.73
C ALA A 136 -4.95 -2.86 -9.29
N VAL A 137 -4.02 -3.43 -10.06
CA VAL A 137 -2.57 -3.27 -9.83
C VAL A 137 -2.15 -1.82 -10.05
N GLU A 138 -2.58 -1.20 -11.13
CA GLU A 138 -2.33 0.22 -11.45
C GLU A 138 -2.77 1.11 -10.29
N THR A 139 -4.03 0.97 -9.86
CA THR A 139 -4.61 1.73 -8.75
C THR A 139 -3.83 1.54 -7.44
N LYS A 140 -3.33 0.34 -7.15
CA LYS A 140 -2.51 0.09 -5.95
C LYS A 140 -1.19 0.87 -6.01
N ILE A 141 -0.52 0.85 -7.16
CA ILE A 141 0.76 1.56 -7.35
C ILE A 141 0.55 3.07 -7.29
N GLU A 142 -0.49 3.59 -7.95
CA GLU A 142 -0.84 5.02 -7.92
C GLU A 142 -1.14 5.54 -6.52
N ASN A 143 -1.76 4.71 -5.67
CA ASN A 143 -2.04 5.06 -4.28
C ASN A 143 -0.83 4.91 -3.35
N GLY A 144 0.34 4.56 -3.88
CA GLY A 144 1.56 4.32 -3.11
C GLY A 144 1.46 3.10 -2.19
N ASN A 145 0.56 2.16 -2.49
CA ASN A 145 0.41 0.94 -1.70
C ASN A 145 1.53 -0.04 -2.06
N VAL A 146 2.59 0.01 -1.25
CA VAL A 146 3.81 -0.76 -1.44
C VAL A 146 4.00 -1.67 -0.23
N GLN A 147 4.60 -2.85 -0.42
CA GLN A 147 5.05 -3.70 0.67
C GLN A 147 6.54 -3.43 0.94
N VAL A 148 6.81 -2.70 2.01
CA VAL A 148 8.15 -2.60 2.59
C VAL A 148 8.36 -3.83 3.46
N LEU A 149 9.45 -4.58 3.28
CA LEU A 149 9.72 -5.79 4.06
C LEU A 149 10.47 -5.45 5.35
N SER A 150 11.46 -4.56 5.25
CA SER A 150 12.25 -4.13 6.39
C SER A 150 12.82 -2.74 6.21
N ILE A 151 13.07 -2.08 7.35
CA ILE A 151 13.85 -0.85 7.44
C ILE A 151 14.92 -1.07 8.50
N THR A 152 16.18 -0.94 8.08
CA THR A 152 17.36 -1.07 8.94
C THR A 152 18.03 0.28 9.10
N ASN A 153 18.23 0.73 10.33
CA ASN A 153 19.11 1.85 10.62
C ASN A 153 20.55 1.35 10.79
N ASN A 154 21.41 1.68 9.83
CA ASN A 154 22.79 1.21 9.73
C ASN A 154 23.70 1.80 10.84
N LEU A 155 23.32 2.92 11.47
CA LEU A 155 24.13 3.53 12.53
C LEU A 155 24.02 2.78 13.86
N ASN A 156 22.84 2.26 14.17
CA ASN A 156 22.54 1.62 15.45
C ASN A 156 22.12 0.13 15.32
N ASN A 157 22.04 -0.39 14.10
CA ASN A 157 21.60 -1.74 13.75
C ASN A 157 20.16 -2.08 14.20
N GLN A 158 19.31 -1.07 14.39
CA GLN A 158 17.90 -1.29 14.65
C GLN A 158 17.20 -1.72 13.36
N VAL A 159 16.41 -2.78 13.42
CA VAL A 159 15.64 -3.29 12.28
C VAL A 159 14.17 -3.36 12.65
N VAL A 160 13.33 -2.84 11.76
CA VAL A 160 11.87 -2.99 11.82
C VAL A 160 11.43 -3.81 10.63
N TYR A 161 10.63 -4.85 10.89
CA TYR A 161 10.04 -5.72 9.87
C TYR A 161 8.56 -5.41 9.73
N TYR A 162 8.05 -5.58 8.51
CA TYR A 162 6.64 -5.37 8.21
C TYR A 162 6.10 -6.51 7.36
N ASP A 163 4.89 -6.96 7.68
CA ASP A 163 4.27 -8.11 7.01
C ASP A 163 3.28 -7.67 5.91
N ASP A 164 2.67 -6.49 6.07
CA ASP A 164 1.57 -6.00 5.23
C ASP A 164 2.00 -4.89 4.28
N SER A 165 1.20 -4.62 3.25
CA SER A 165 1.37 -3.45 2.38
C SER A 165 0.69 -2.22 2.98
N ALA A 166 1.31 -1.05 2.87
CA ALA A 166 0.73 0.21 3.35
C ALA A 166 0.98 1.35 2.36
N THR A 167 0.14 2.38 2.45
CA THR A 167 0.28 3.63 1.69
C THR A 167 1.17 4.66 2.40
N VAL A 168 1.34 4.53 3.71
CA VAL A 168 2.18 5.41 4.53
C VAL A 168 2.97 4.54 5.50
N TRP A 169 4.27 4.80 5.58
CA TRP A 169 5.22 4.09 6.41
C TRP A 169 5.86 5.06 7.39
N ARG A 170 5.72 4.81 8.69
CA ARG A 170 6.42 5.59 9.70
C ARG A 170 7.80 4.99 9.92
N ILE A 171 8.82 5.70 9.45
CA ILE A 171 10.22 5.29 9.52
C ILE A 171 10.81 5.75 10.85
N PRO A 172 11.39 4.84 11.67
CA PRO A 172 12.05 5.23 12.90
C PRO A 172 13.33 6.01 12.61
N LEU A 173 13.52 7.14 13.30
CA LEU A 173 14.75 7.92 13.24
C LEU A 173 15.66 7.55 14.42
N ASP A 174 16.97 7.77 14.28
CA ASP A 174 17.93 7.56 15.36
C ASP A 174 17.72 8.57 16.49
N MET A 175 17.29 8.09 17.65
CA MET A 175 17.09 8.93 18.83
C MET A 175 18.39 9.43 19.45
N ASN A 176 19.56 8.88 19.08
CA ASN A 176 20.87 9.23 19.64
C ASN A 176 21.71 10.10 18.70
N SER A 177 21.30 10.25 17.44
CA SER A 177 22.04 10.95 16.39
C SER A 177 21.14 11.97 15.68
N ASP A 178 21.75 13.03 15.14
CA ASP A 178 21.08 14.03 14.27
C ASP A 178 21.06 13.56 12.80
N LEU A 179 21.24 12.25 12.60
CA LEU A 179 21.44 11.61 11.32
C LEU A 179 20.86 10.20 11.41
N SER A 180 20.11 9.79 10.40
CA SER A 180 19.69 8.41 10.19
C SER A 180 20.24 7.91 8.86
N ASP A 181 20.85 6.72 8.90
CA ASP A 181 21.35 5.99 7.72
C ASP A 181 20.50 4.74 7.57
N LEU A 182 19.61 4.72 6.58
CA LEU A 182 18.54 3.75 6.47
C LEU A 182 18.73 2.88 5.22
N THR A 183 18.64 1.57 5.41
CA THR A 183 18.45 0.60 4.32
C THR A 183 17.00 0.15 4.33
N ILE A 184 16.28 0.37 3.24
CA ILE A 184 14.86 0.06 3.05
C ILE A 184 14.74 -1.08 2.05
N GLU A 185 14.10 -2.17 2.44
CA GLU A 185 13.88 -3.35 1.61
C GLU A 185 12.46 -3.33 1.03
N ILE A 186 12.34 -3.28 -0.30
CA ILE A 186 11.06 -3.31 -1.01
C ILE A 186 11.12 -4.41 -2.07
N GLY A 187 10.38 -5.49 -1.85
CA GLY A 187 10.52 -6.72 -2.64
C GLY A 187 11.95 -7.27 -2.53
N ASP A 188 12.57 -7.60 -3.67
CA ASP A 188 13.95 -8.13 -3.71
C ASP A 188 15.03 -7.04 -3.90
N LYS A 189 14.69 -5.77 -3.63
CA LYS A 189 15.58 -4.62 -3.81
C LYS A 189 15.82 -3.89 -2.50
N TYR A 190 17.06 -3.42 -2.33
CA TYR A 190 17.49 -2.59 -1.21
C TYR A 190 17.73 -1.16 -1.71
N TYR A 191 17.25 -0.20 -0.93
CA TYR A 191 17.42 1.21 -1.19
C TYR A 191 18.03 1.89 0.03
N ASP A 192 18.92 2.84 -0.21
CA ASP A 192 19.60 3.60 0.83
C ASP A 192 19.00 4.99 0.93
N LEU A 193 18.81 5.46 2.16
CA LEU A 193 18.33 6.79 2.48
C LEU A 193 19.05 7.34 3.71
N LYS A 194 19.81 8.40 3.51
CA LYS A 194 20.58 9.06 4.56
C LYS A 194 20.05 10.47 4.77
N ILE A 195 19.47 10.72 5.95
CA ILE A 195 18.77 11.96 6.26
C ILE A 195 19.32 12.54 7.56
N GLY A 196 19.76 13.80 7.49
CA GLY A 196 20.03 14.64 8.64
C GLY A 196 18.78 15.36 9.14
N TYR A 197 18.73 15.65 10.43
CA TYR A 197 17.66 16.41 11.07
C TYR A 197 18.16 17.04 12.37
N GLN A 198 17.40 17.96 12.92
CA GLN A 198 17.66 18.54 14.23
C GLN A 198 16.72 17.91 15.25
N ARG A 199 17.21 17.74 16.49
CA ARG A 199 16.41 17.24 17.61
C ARG A 199 16.15 18.32 18.63
N SER A 200 14.96 18.33 19.20
CA SER A 200 14.60 19.09 20.39
C SER A 200 14.17 18.13 21.48
N ILE A 201 14.82 18.22 22.63
CA ILE A 201 14.52 17.39 23.79
C ILE A 201 13.87 18.29 24.84
N VAL A 202 12.61 18.02 25.16
CA VAL A 202 11.85 18.74 26.17
C VAL A 202 11.45 17.78 27.27
N THR A 203 11.89 18.06 28.49
CA THR A 203 11.43 17.34 29.68
C THR A 203 10.27 18.13 30.31
N ASN A 204 9.12 17.49 30.50
CA ASN A 204 7.98 18.15 31.14
C ASN A 204 8.13 18.16 32.68
N GLU A 205 7.20 18.84 33.38
CA GLU A 205 7.20 18.94 34.84
C GLU A 205 6.95 17.61 35.58
N TYR A 206 6.50 16.58 34.86
CA TYR A 206 6.26 15.22 35.35
C TYR A 206 7.43 14.27 35.05
N GLY A 207 8.48 14.72 34.36
CA GLY A 207 9.64 13.90 34.02
C GLY A 207 9.56 13.18 32.67
N ASP A 208 8.48 13.34 31.90
CA ASP A 208 8.39 12.79 30.55
C ASP A 208 9.38 13.48 29.62
N VAL A 209 10.08 12.70 28.80
CA VAL A 209 11.05 13.19 27.81
C VAL A 209 10.42 13.12 26.42
N LEU A 210 10.06 14.28 25.90
CA LEU A 210 9.63 14.42 24.51
C LEU A 210 10.85 14.72 23.64
N VAL A 211 11.14 13.81 22.71
CA VAL A 211 12.10 14.05 21.63
C VAL A 211 11.30 14.36 20.38
N SER A 212 11.46 15.56 19.83
CA SER A 212 10.91 15.92 18.52
C SER A 212 12.05 16.14 17.53
N SER A 213 11.81 15.75 16.29
CA SER A 213 12.74 15.97 15.19
C SER A 213 12.17 16.96 14.18
N TYR A 214 13.02 17.83 13.65
CA TYR A 214 12.63 18.93 12.77
C TYR A 214 13.72 19.27 11.77
N GLY A 215 13.41 20.10 10.79
CA GLY A 215 14.34 20.52 9.76
C GLY A 215 14.62 19.43 8.72
N PHE A 216 13.69 18.52 8.47
CA PHE A 216 13.75 17.68 7.27
C PHE A 216 13.63 18.60 6.06
N ASP A 217 14.72 18.85 5.36
CA ASP A 217 14.72 19.58 4.09
C ASP A 217 15.53 18.80 3.05
N GLU A 218 15.40 19.17 1.77
CA GLU A 218 16.13 18.53 0.69
C GLU A 218 17.67 18.69 0.81
N GLN A 219 18.15 19.73 1.49
CA GLN A 219 19.58 19.97 1.72
C GLN A 219 20.14 19.03 2.80
N ASN A 220 19.29 18.54 3.70
CA ASN A 220 19.62 17.61 4.76
C ASN A 220 19.49 16.13 4.33
N ILE A 221 19.06 15.87 3.09
CA ILE A 221 19.23 14.55 2.47
C ILE A 221 20.70 14.44 2.03
N GLU A 222 21.50 13.67 2.76
CA GLU A 222 22.93 13.51 2.47
C GLU A 222 23.17 12.60 1.26
N SER A 223 22.40 11.51 1.15
CA SER A 223 22.48 10.56 0.04
C SER A 223 21.24 9.70 -0.07
N THR A 224 20.94 9.26 -1.28
CA THR A 224 19.85 8.33 -1.54
C THR A 224 20.12 7.49 -2.80
N SER A 225 19.59 6.27 -2.84
CA SER A 225 19.55 5.44 -4.05
C SER A 225 18.17 5.44 -4.73
N PHE A 226 17.21 6.23 -4.25
CA PHE A 226 15.91 6.42 -4.90
C PHE A 226 16.03 7.42 -6.06
N ASP A 227 15.10 7.37 -7.01
CA ASP A 227 15.16 8.22 -8.20
C ASP A 227 14.90 9.69 -7.88
N SER A 228 13.93 9.95 -7.00
CA SER A 228 13.68 11.29 -6.47
C SER A 228 12.91 11.26 -5.15
N LEU A 229 13.01 12.36 -4.39
CA LEU A 229 12.29 12.57 -3.15
C LEU A 229 11.65 13.95 -3.18
N GLN A 230 10.47 14.08 -2.57
CA GLN A 230 9.81 15.36 -2.34
C GLN A 230 9.39 15.43 -0.87
N LEU A 231 9.72 16.53 -0.21
CA LEU A 231 9.27 16.77 1.16
C LEU A 231 8.01 17.60 1.17
N ASN A 232 7.04 17.16 1.96
CA ASN A 232 5.84 17.91 2.27
C ASN A 232 5.87 18.30 3.74
N CYS A 233 6.26 19.56 3.99
CA CYS A 233 6.22 20.14 5.32
C CYS A 233 5.00 21.05 5.46
N LYS A 234 4.16 20.81 6.46
CA LYS A 234 3.03 21.71 6.77
C LYS A 234 3.47 23.02 7.42
N THR A 235 4.61 23.02 8.11
CA THR A 235 5.20 24.16 8.81
C THR A 235 6.57 24.50 8.23
N SER A 236 7.05 25.74 8.47
CA SER A 236 8.38 26.19 8.02
C SER A 236 9.53 25.35 8.59
N ASP A 237 9.28 24.74 9.75
CA ASP A 237 10.29 24.05 10.53
C ASP A 237 10.31 22.54 10.24
N CYS A 238 9.39 22.04 9.39
CA CYS A 238 9.32 20.63 8.99
C CYS A 238 9.39 19.69 10.18
N VAL A 239 8.43 19.76 11.10
CA VAL A 239 8.38 18.89 12.28
C VAL A 239 7.96 17.48 11.87
N ASP A 240 8.57 16.45 12.45
CA ASP A 240 8.37 15.02 12.14
C ASP A 240 6.91 14.55 12.13
N ILE A 241 6.10 14.95 13.11
CA ILE A 241 4.68 14.59 13.21
C ILE A 241 3.78 15.27 12.15
N GLU A 242 4.30 16.27 11.45
CA GLU A 242 3.56 17.07 10.47
C GLU A 242 4.13 16.99 9.05
N SER A 243 5.24 16.27 8.89
CA SER A 243 5.99 16.21 7.64
C SER A 243 5.93 14.81 7.05
N SER A 244 5.96 14.74 5.72
CA SER A 244 6.03 13.47 5.01
C SER A 244 7.02 13.54 3.86
N ILE A 245 7.69 12.42 3.59
CA ILE A 245 8.58 12.26 2.43
C ILE A 245 7.87 11.42 1.38
N TYR A 246 7.77 11.94 0.16
CA TYR A 246 7.28 11.23 -1.01
C TYR A 246 8.49 10.73 -1.79
N ILE A 247 8.64 9.42 -1.91
CA ILE A 247 9.79 8.76 -2.52
C ILE A 247 9.35 8.08 -3.82
N TYR A 248 10.09 8.33 -4.90
CA TYR A 248 9.85 7.74 -6.22
C TYR A 248 10.99 6.78 -6.59
N PHE A 249 10.64 5.60 -7.10
CA PHE A 249 11.56 4.51 -7.41
C PHE A 249 11.04 3.55 -8.50
#